data_AF-A0A7N2LPK8-F1
#
_entry.id   AF-A0A7N2LPK8-F1
#
_cell.length_a   1.000
_cell.length_b   1.000
_cell.length_c   1.000
_cell.angle_alpha   90.00
_cell.angle_beta   90.00
_cell.angle_gamma   90.00
#
_symmetry.space_group_name_H-M   'P 1'
#
loop_
_entity.id
_entity.type
_entity.pdbx_description
1 polymer ?
#
loop_
_entity_poly.entity_id
_entity_poly.type
_entity_poly.pdbx_seq_one_letter_code
_entity_poly.pdbx_strand_id
1 'polypeptide(L)'
;MFGLSINIIRIKRTSSRSSSIEESLLSTDKDLEEGCHRDSGNSQSYWDLMTFKSITSVMNHGVTKQLDFEDLLRLPADMDPLSCHNRLLSCWQDQLIKNCSNPSLFKAICSAYGWPYVRLGLLKVLNDCIGFAGPLLLNKLIRFLQQGSGHLDGYVLAMSLGLTSVLKSFFDTQYSFHLSKLKLKLRSGIMTVIYQKCLHINLAERSKFSEGEIQTFMSIDADRTVNLCNSFHDFWSLPLQIGVALYLLYVQVKFAFVSGIAITILLIPVNKWISKLILSATEKMMKQKDERYYR
;
A
#
# COMPACT_ATOMS: atom_id res chain seq x y z
N MET A 1 -16.83 -6.34 6.57
CA MET A 1 -16.65 -7.40 7.59
C MET A 1 -17.13 -8.81 7.17
N PHE A 2 -17.84 -9.03 6.06
CA PHE A 2 -18.35 -10.38 5.71
C PHE A 2 -17.41 -11.30 4.92
N GLY A 3 -16.35 -10.77 4.28
CA GLY A 3 -15.52 -11.57 3.36
C GLY A 3 -14.32 -12.29 3.97
N LEU A 4 -14.03 -12.11 5.26
CA LEU A 4 -12.92 -12.78 5.95
C LEU A 4 -13.34 -14.12 6.57
N SER A 5 -14.59 -14.21 7.04
CA SER A 5 -15.14 -15.41 7.68
C SER A 5 -15.22 -16.61 6.73
N ILE A 6 -15.51 -16.37 5.44
CA ILE A 6 -15.60 -17.44 4.42
C ILE A 6 -14.22 -18.05 4.12
N ASN A 7 -13.14 -17.26 4.21
CA ASN A 7 -11.80 -17.75 3.92
C ASN A 7 -11.23 -18.57 5.09
N ILE A 8 -11.55 -18.19 6.33
CA ILE A 8 -11.16 -18.91 7.55
C ILE A 8 -11.79 -20.32 7.58
N ILE A 9 -13.05 -20.46 7.16
CA ILE A 9 -13.74 -21.76 7.13
C ILE A 9 -13.13 -22.70 6.07
N ARG A 10 -12.69 -22.17 4.92
CA ARG A 10 -12.06 -22.98 3.86
C ARG A 10 -10.65 -23.45 4.24
N ILE A 11 -9.86 -22.60 4.91
CA ILE A 11 -8.51 -22.93 5.39
C ILE A 11 -8.54 -24.00 6.50
N LYS A 12 -9.53 -23.93 7.41
CA LYS A 12 -9.66 -24.92 8.50
C LYS A 12 -9.96 -26.34 7.98
N ARG A 13 -10.65 -26.47 6.84
CA ARG A 13 -11.01 -27.77 6.25
C ARG A 13 -9.85 -28.45 5.49
N THR A 14 -8.91 -27.69 4.92
CA THR A 14 -7.71 -28.25 4.27
C THR A 14 -6.62 -28.59 5.27
N SER A 15 -6.45 -27.79 6.33
CA SER A 15 -5.46 -28.04 7.41
C SER A 15 -5.74 -29.32 8.19
N SER A 16 -7.02 -29.63 8.47
CA SER A 16 -7.41 -30.86 9.18
C SER A 16 -7.07 -32.16 8.42
N ARG A 17 -6.80 -32.08 7.10
CA ARG A 17 -6.57 -33.26 6.26
C ARG A 17 -5.08 -33.55 6.05
N SER A 18 -4.18 -32.56 6.20
CA SER A 18 -2.72 -32.81 6.18
C SER A 18 -2.18 -33.21 7.55
N SER A 19 -2.76 -32.70 8.64
CA SER A 19 -2.33 -33.06 10.01
C SER A 19 -2.44 -34.55 10.30
N SER A 20 -3.47 -35.23 9.77
CA SER A 20 -3.69 -36.67 9.98
C SER A 20 -2.63 -37.57 9.29
N ILE A 21 -1.92 -37.06 8.27
CA ILE A 21 -0.90 -37.83 7.54
C ILE A 21 0.50 -37.54 8.12
N GLU A 22 0.72 -36.30 8.57
CA GLU A 22 1.98 -35.86 9.19
C GLU A 22 2.17 -36.44 10.61
N GLU A 23 1.10 -36.63 11.39
CA GLU A 23 1.18 -37.21 12.75
C GLU A 23 1.64 -38.69 12.76
N SER A 24 1.42 -39.42 11.65
CA SER A 24 1.85 -40.81 11.52
C SER A 24 3.34 -40.98 11.20
N LEU A 25 4.03 -39.90 10.83
CA LEU A 25 5.45 -39.93 10.40
C LEU A 25 6.41 -39.30 11.42
N LEU A 26 5.88 -38.55 12.41
CA LEU A 26 6.65 -37.81 13.40
C LEU A 26 6.85 -38.52 14.74
N SER A 27 6.33 -39.74 14.92
CA SER A 27 6.51 -40.51 16.16
C SER A 27 7.87 -41.22 16.27
N THR A 28 8.72 -41.16 15.23
CA THR A 28 9.94 -41.97 15.14
C THR A 28 11.23 -41.19 15.39
N ASP A 29 11.20 -39.85 15.50
CA ASP A 29 12.42 -39.02 15.51
C ASP A 29 12.44 -37.95 16.61
N LYS A 30 11.78 -38.21 17.75
CA LYS A 30 11.87 -37.37 18.96
C LYS A 30 12.82 -38.02 19.95
N ASP A 31 14.09 -37.63 19.87
CA ASP A 31 14.98 -37.50 21.02
C ASP A 31 16.23 -36.74 20.54
N LEU A 32 16.20 -35.40 20.61
CA LEU A 32 17.30 -34.52 21.03
C LEU A 32 16.97 -33.04 20.74
N GLU A 33 17.19 -32.24 21.78
CA GLU A 33 17.27 -30.77 21.85
C GLU A 33 15.96 -29.95 21.89
N GLU A 34 15.48 -29.77 23.13
CA GLU A 34 14.67 -28.65 23.58
C GLU A 34 15.47 -27.34 23.54
N GLY A 35 14.91 -26.31 22.89
CA GLY A 35 15.44 -24.95 22.99
C GLY A 35 14.68 -23.91 22.16
N CYS A 36 13.95 -23.05 22.86
CA CYS A 36 13.57 -21.67 22.47
C CYS A 36 12.22 -21.42 21.75
N HIS A 37 11.31 -20.81 22.53
CA HIS A 37 10.08 -20.09 22.16
C HIS A 37 8.96 -20.83 21.42
N ARG A 38 8.15 -21.55 22.21
CA ARG A 38 6.71 -21.73 21.95
C ARG A 38 6.04 -20.37 21.85
N ASP A 39 5.79 -19.89 20.64
CA ASP A 39 4.83 -18.80 20.44
C ASP A 39 3.43 -19.39 20.62
N SER A 40 2.92 -19.23 21.83
CA SER A 40 1.60 -19.67 22.24
C SER A 40 0.56 -18.96 21.39
N GLY A 41 -0.13 -19.73 20.54
CA GLY A 41 -1.30 -19.26 19.83
C GLY A 41 -2.34 -18.74 20.81
N ASN A 42 -2.54 -17.42 20.83
CA ASN A 42 -3.78 -16.81 21.27
C ASN A 42 -3.88 -15.38 20.73
N SER A 43 -4.82 -15.17 19.80
CA SER A 43 -5.50 -13.89 19.56
C SER A 43 -4.63 -12.63 19.70
N GLN A 44 -3.70 -12.40 18.76
CA GLN A 44 -3.13 -11.06 18.59
C GLN A 44 -4.31 -10.08 18.49
N SER A 45 -4.51 -9.25 19.51
CA SER A 45 -5.70 -8.41 19.60
C SER A 45 -5.77 -7.56 18.34
N TYR A 46 -6.93 -7.49 17.69
CA TYR A 46 -7.11 -6.68 16.49
C TYR A 46 -6.63 -5.23 16.70
N TRP A 47 -6.73 -4.74 17.93
CA TRP A 47 -6.21 -3.45 18.36
C TRP A 47 -4.68 -3.37 18.32
N ASP A 48 -3.97 -4.42 18.72
CA ASP A 48 -2.51 -4.46 18.67
C ASP A 48 -2.00 -4.45 17.22
N LEU A 49 -2.75 -5.09 16.31
CA LEU A 49 -2.48 -5.04 14.87
C LEU A 49 -2.75 -3.65 14.29
N MET A 50 -3.85 -3.00 14.68
CA MET A 50 -4.19 -1.65 14.22
C MET A 50 -3.23 -0.58 14.75
N THR A 51 -2.73 -0.73 15.98
CA THR A 51 -1.83 0.24 16.64
C THR A 51 -0.35 -0.06 16.41
N PHE A 52 -0.03 -1.06 15.57
CA PHE A 52 1.34 -1.43 15.22
C PHE A 52 2.21 -1.84 16.42
N LYS A 53 1.60 -2.35 17.50
CA LYS A 53 2.29 -2.67 18.76
C LYS A 53 3.44 -3.67 18.58
N SER A 54 3.35 -4.58 17.61
CA SER A 54 4.43 -5.53 17.30
C SER A 54 5.75 -4.84 16.92
N ILE A 55 5.69 -3.66 16.30
CA ILE A 55 6.89 -2.89 15.92
C ILE A 55 7.55 -2.24 17.13
N THR A 56 6.78 -1.92 18.19
CA THR A 56 7.32 -1.35 19.43
C THR A 56 8.39 -2.25 20.06
N SER A 57 8.22 -3.58 19.96
CA SER A 57 9.24 -4.54 20.43
C SER A 57 10.57 -4.34 19.71
N VAL A 58 10.57 -4.32 18.38
CA VAL A 58 11.80 -4.10 17.59
C VAL A 58 12.39 -2.73 17.84
N MET A 59 11.56 -1.71 17.97
CA MET A 59 12.00 -0.35 18.24
C MET A 59 12.73 -0.24 19.59
N ASN A 60 12.23 -0.92 20.62
CA ASN A 60 12.89 -0.96 21.94
C ASN A 60 14.26 -1.67 21.88
N HIS A 61 14.37 -2.76 21.11
CA HIS A 61 15.66 -3.41 20.87
C HIS A 61 16.62 -2.47 20.10
N GLY A 62 16.13 -1.73 19.10
CA GLY A 62 16.92 -0.79 18.32
C GLY A 62 17.41 0.44 19.10
N VAL A 63 16.76 0.79 20.22
CA VAL A 63 17.24 1.83 21.14
C VAL A 63 18.43 1.34 21.96
N THR A 64 18.48 0.04 22.28
CA THR A 64 19.47 -0.54 23.19
C THR A 64 20.67 -1.15 22.47
N LYS A 65 20.48 -1.72 21.28
CA LYS A 65 21.54 -2.30 20.46
C LYS A 65 21.32 -2.02 18.97
N GLN A 66 22.40 -2.10 18.20
CA GLN A 66 22.29 -2.20 16.75
C GLN A 66 21.55 -3.50 16.40
N LEU A 67 20.51 -3.40 15.58
CA LEU A 67 19.66 -4.53 15.21
C LEU A 67 20.42 -5.47 14.26
N ASP A 68 20.34 -6.77 14.55
CA ASP A 68 20.80 -7.84 13.66
C ASP A 68 19.60 -8.55 12.99
N PHE A 69 19.86 -9.43 12.01
CA PHE A 69 18.84 -10.16 11.25
C PHE A 69 17.91 -11.00 12.13
N GLU A 70 18.41 -11.52 13.25
CA GLU A 70 17.63 -12.34 14.19
C GLU A 70 16.62 -11.52 15.00
N ASP A 71 16.87 -10.23 15.19
CA ASP A 71 16.00 -9.30 15.95
C ASP A 71 14.83 -8.78 15.10
N LEU A 72 14.82 -9.10 13.81
CA LEU A 72 13.77 -8.64 12.88
C LEU A 72 12.48 -9.44 13.06
N LEU A 73 11.35 -8.76 12.83
CA LEU A 73 10.05 -9.41 12.83
C LEU A 73 9.99 -10.46 11.73
N ARG A 74 9.58 -11.68 12.12
CA ARG A 74 9.27 -12.74 11.16
C ARG A 74 8.13 -12.29 10.25
N LEU A 75 8.27 -12.62 8.97
CA LEU A 75 7.28 -12.28 7.96
C LEU A 75 5.97 -13.04 8.24
N PRO A 76 4.81 -12.36 8.22
CA PRO A 76 3.52 -13.04 8.34
C PRO A 76 3.34 -14.12 7.26
N ALA A 77 2.73 -15.26 7.61
CA ALA A 77 2.53 -16.39 6.70
C ALA A 77 1.75 -16.01 5.43
N ASP A 78 0.89 -14.99 5.49
CA ASP A 78 0.12 -14.50 4.32
C ASP A 78 0.95 -13.62 3.36
N MET A 79 2.18 -13.29 3.73
CA MET A 79 3.15 -12.50 2.97
C MET A 79 4.34 -13.33 2.50
N ASP A 80 4.38 -14.62 2.86
CA ASP A 80 5.39 -15.55 2.41
C ASP A 80 5.49 -15.60 0.87
N PRO A 81 6.71 -15.64 0.30
CA PRO A 81 6.89 -15.67 -1.15
C PRO A 81 6.21 -16.83 -1.85
N LEU A 82 6.19 -18.03 -1.26
CA LEU A 82 5.55 -19.22 -1.84
C LEU A 82 4.04 -19.00 -1.93
N SER A 83 3.44 -18.43 -0.88
CA SER A 83 2.01 -18.09 -0.87
C SER A 83 1.65 -17.03 -1.91
N CYS A 84 2.47 -15.98 -2.03
CA CYS A 84 2.27 -14.90 -3.03
C CYS A 84 2.42 -15.42 -4.46
N HIS A 85 3.40 -16.29 -4.67
CA HIS A 85 3.66 -16.96 -5.93
C HIS A 85 2.51 -17.89 -6.33
N ASN A 86 2.12 -18.84 -5.47
CA ASN A 86 1.06 -19.81 -5.75
C ASN A 86 -0.25 -19.12 -6.12
N ARG A 87 -0.58 -18.02 -5.43
CA ARG A 87 -1.79 -17.23 -5.71
C ARG A 87 -1.74 -16.56 -7.08
N LEU A 88 -0.61 -15.98 -7.47
CA LEU A 88 -0.48 -15.34 -8.78
C LEU A 88 -0.42 -16.40 -9.89
N LEU A 89 0.29 -17.50 -9.66
CA LEU A 89 0.45 -18.59 -10.61
C LEU A 89 -0.91 -19.27 -10.90
N SER A 90 -1.73 -19.54 -9.88
CA SER A 90 -3.05 -20.13 -10.08
C SER A 90 -3.94 -19.24 -10.94
N CYS A 91 -3.93 -17.92 -10.70
CA CYS A 91 -4.68 -16.96 -11.52
C CYS A 91 -4.11 -16.83 -12.94
N TRP A 92 -2.80 -16.99 -13.11
CA TRP A 92 -2.16 -17.01 -14.42
C TRP A 92 -2.55 -18.27 -15.23
N GLN A 93 -2.56 -19.44 -14.59
CA GLN A 93 -3.00 -20.69 -15.20
C GLN A 93 -4.49 -20.63 -15.61
N ASP A 94 -5.35 -20.13 -14.73
CA ASP A 94 -6.77 -19.90 -15.06
C ASP A 94 -6.95 -18.99 -16.27
N GLN A 95 -6.10 -17.96 -16.39
CA GLN A 95 -6.14 -17.01 -17.49
C GLN A 95 -5.66 -17.63 -18.81
N LEU A 96 -4.67 -18.54 -18.76
CA LEU A 96 -4.21 -19.32 -19.91
C LEU A 96 -5.31 -20.24 -20.42
N ILE A 97 -6.03 -20.93 -19.52
CA ILE A 97 -7.13 -21.84 -19.89
C ILE A 97 -8.31 -21.09 -20.48
N LYS A 98 -8.67 -19.93 -19.90
CA LYS A 98 -9.84 -19.15 -20.34
C LYS A 98 -9.62 -18.38 -21.64
N ASN A 99 -8.41 -17.87 -21.87
CA ASN A 99 -8.09 -17.01 -23.01
C ASN A 99 -6.83 -17.51 -23.75
N CYS A 100 -6.93 -18.69 -24.37
CA CYS A 100 -5.80 -19.33 -25.07
C CYS A 100 -5.17 -18.47 -26.17
N SER A 101 -5.94 -17.62 -26.85
CA SER A 101 -5.43 -16.82 -27.98
C SER A 101 -4.59 -15.60 -27.55
N ASN A 102 -4.85 -15.02 -26.38
CA ASN A 102 -4.17 -13.81 -25.88
C ASN A 102 -4.22 -13.73 -24.34
N PRO A 103 -3.40 -14.52 -23.63
CA PRO A 103 -3.30 -14.46 -22.17
C PRO A 103 -2.64 -13.14 -21.74
N SER A 104 -3.16 -12.51 -20.68
CA SER A 104 -2.65 -11.22 -20.17
C SER A 104 -2.29 -11.34 -18.69
N LEU A 105 -1.02 -11.07 -18.37
CA LEU A 105 -0.51 -11.11 -17.00
C LEU A 105 -1.20 -10.06 -16.12
N PHE A 106 -1.50 -8.90 -16.70
CA PHE A 106 -2.24 -7.84 -16.02
C PHE A 106 -3.61 -8.33 -15.53
N LYS A 107 -4.35 -9.08 -16.36
CA LYS A 107 -5.64 -9.65 -15.98
C LYS A 107 -5.52 -10.70 -14.86
N ALA A 108 -4.46 -11.51 -14.88
CA ALA A 108 -4.16 -12.45 -13.79
C ALA A 108 -3.85 -11.73 -12.47
N ILE A 109 -3.05 -10.65 -12.52
CA ILE A 109 -2.77 -9.78 -11.37
C ILE A 109 -4.07 -9.17 -10.81
N CYS A 110 -4.92 -8.60 -11.69
CA CYS A 110 -6.21 -8.04 -11.29
C CYS A 110 -7.13 -9.09 -10.68
N SER A 111 -7.12 -10.33 -11.17
CA SER A 111 -7.90 -11.42 -10.58
C SER A 111 -7.37 -11.82 -9.19
N ALA A 112 -6.05 -11.91 -9.02
CA ALA A 112 -5.43 -12.30 -7.76
C ALA A 112 -5.58 -11.25 -6.66
N TYR A 113 -5.35 -9.97 -6.99
CA TYR A 113 -5.19 -8.88 -6.02
C TYR A 113 -6.22 -7.74 -6.17
N GLY A 114 -7.04 -7.74 -7.22
CA GLY A 114 -7.97 -6.66 -7.51
C GLY A 114 -9.07 -6.48 -6.46
N TRP A 115 -9.61 -7.57 -5.91
CA TRP A 115 -10.63 -7.46 -4.86
C TRP A 115 -10.11 -6.87 -3.54
N PRO A 116 -8.98 -7.34 -2.98
CA PRO A 116 -8.30 -6.63 -1.89
C PRO A 116 -8.01 -5.16 -2.21
N TYR A 117 -7.58 -4.87 -3.44
CA TYR A 117 -7.27 -3.52 -3.88
C TYR A 117 -8.50 -2.59 -3.91
N VAL A 118 -9.62 -3.03 -4.50
CA VAL A 118 -10.87 -2.25 -4.53
C VAL A 118 -11.39 -1.91 -3.12
N ARG A 119 -11.21 -2.82 -2.16
CA ARG A 119 -11.57 -2.55 -0.75
C ARG A 119 -10.75 -1.41 -0.15
N LEU A 120 -9.49 -1.24 -0.56
CA LEU A 120 -8.67 -0.09 -0.15
C LEU A 120 -9.19 1.20 -0.77
N GLY A 121 -9.69 1.14 -2.00
CA GLY A 121 -10.37 2.27 -2.64
C GLY A 121 -11.54 2.80 -1.81
N LEU A 122 -12.38 1.90 -1.28
CA LEU A 122 -13.48 2.31 -0.40
C LEU A 122 -12.97 2.99 0.88
N LEU A 123 -11.90 2.47 1.48
CA LEU A 123 -11.26 3.08 2.66
C LEU A 123 -10.73 4.48 2.34
N LYS A 124 -10.15 4.68 1.15
CA LYS A 124 -9.69 5.98 0.66
C LYS A 124 -10.86 6.96 0.50
N VAL A 125 -11.96 6.56 -0.12
CA VAL A 125 -13.17 7.42 -0.23
C VAL A 125 -13.63 7.88 1.15
N LEU A 126 -13.70 6.97 2.13
CA LEU A 126 -14.11 7.31 3.49
C LEU A 126 -13.13 8.30 4.14
N ASN A 127 -11.83 8.11 3.96
CA ASN A 127 -10.80 9.04 4.44
C ASN A 127 -10.92 10.43 3.78
N ASP A 128 -11.21 10.47 2.48
CA ASP A 128 -11.41 11.72 1.74
C ASP A 128 -12.66 12.46 2.26
N CYS A 129 -13.77 11.75 2.51
CA CYS A 129 -14.98 12.31 3.10
C CYS A 129 -14.72 12.91 4.50
N ILE A 130 -13.98 12.21 5.36
CA ILE A 130 -13.58 12.72 6.68
C ILE A 130 -12.68 13.95 6.53
N GLY A 131 -11.82 13.98 5.51
CA GLY A 131 -10.99 15.13 5.17
C GLY A 131 -11.79 16.42 4.93
N PHE A 132 -13.00 16.32 4.37
CA PHE A 132 -13.87 17.48 4.13
C PHE A 132 -14.67 17.92 5.36
N ALA A 133 -14.81 17.07 6.38
CA ALA A 133 -15.48 17.45 7.61
C ALA A 133 -14.70 18.53 8.38
N GLY A 134 -13.36 18.56 8.29
CA GLY A 134 -12.52 19.56 8.95
C GLY A 134 -12.89 21.01 8.61
N PRO A 135 -12.83 21.43 7.32
CA PRO A 135 -13.23 22.78 6.91
C PRO A 135 -14.67 23.15 7.26
N LEU A 136 -15.61 22.20 7.20
CA LEU A 136 -17.01 22.41 7.55
C LEU A 136 -17.21 22.65 9.05
N LEU A 137 -16.57 21.84 9.89
CA LEU A 137 -16.59 21.99 11.34
C LEU A 137 -15.91 23.28 11.77
N LEU A 138 -14.79 23.64 11.14
CA LEU A 138 -14.10 24.90 11.39
C LEU A 138 -14.99 26.10 11.07
N ASN A 139 -15.69 26.09 9.94
CA ASN A 139 -16.63 27.17 9.58
C ASN A 139 -17.75 27.30 10.62
N LYS A 140 -18.35 26.17 11.05
CA LYS A 140 -19.37 26.16 12.10
C LYS A 140 -18.84 26.71 13.43
N LEU A 141 -17.62 26.32 13.81
CA LEU A 141 -16.97 26.81 15.03
C LEU A 141 -16.73 28.32 14.97
N ILE A 142 -16.24 28.85 13.85
CA ILE A 142 -16.03 30.29 13.67
C ILE A 142 -17.37 31.05 13.81
N ARG A 143 -18.44 30.57 13.17
CA ARG A 143 -19.78 31.18 13.29
C ARG A 143 -20.31 31.15 14.72
N PHE A 144 -20.11 30.05 15.43
CA PHE A 144 -20.50 29.93 16.83
C PHE A 144 -19.75 30.94 17.71
N LEU A 145 -18.43 31.07 17.52
CA LEU A 145 -17.62 32.04 18.27
C LEU A 145 -18.04 33.50 18.00
N GLN A 146 -18.44 33.82 16.76
CA GLN A 146 -18.94 35.16 16.40
C GLN A 146 -20.27 35.51 17.08
N GLN A 147 -21.11 34.51 17.38
CA GLN A 147 -22.39 34.71 18.06
C GLN A 147 -22.25 34.93 19.57
N GLY A 148 -21.06 34.71 20.14
CA GLY A 148 -20.76 34.99 21.55
C GLY A 148 -21.52 34.11 22.55
N SER A 149 -22.05 32.96 22.13
CA SER A 149 -22.82 32.07 23.01
C SER A 149 -21.88 31.20 23.86
N GLY A 150 -21.93 31.38 25.19
CA GLY A 150 -21.15 30.59 26.16
C GLY A 150 -21.70 29.17 26.42
N HIS A 151 -22.12 28.46 25.37
CA HIS A 151 -22.75 27.14 25.47
C HIS A 151 -21.75 25.99 25.31
N LEU A 152 -22.07 24.83 25.89
CA LEU A 152 -21.31 23.59 25.76
C LEU A 152 -21.09 23.14 24.30
N ASP A 153 -21.94 23.61 23.38
CA ASP A 153 -21.87 23.34 21.95
C ASP A 153 -20.54 23.74 21.31
N GLY A 154 -19.90 24.81 21.79
CA GLY A 154 -18.58 25.24 21.32
C GLY A 154 -17.48 24.23 21.63
N TYR A 155 -17.52 23.65 22.84
CA TYR A 155 -16.59 22.58 23.24
C TYR A 155 -16.82 21.31 22.42
N VAL A 156 -18.09 20.94 22.16
CA VAL A 156 -18.43 19.78 21.31
C VAL A 156 -17.90 19.98 19.88
N LEU A 157 -18.05 21.18 19.31
CA LEU A 157 -17.51 21.50 17.99
C LEU A 157 -15.97 21.42 17.94
N ALA A 158 -15.28 21.98 18.94
CA ALA A 158 -13.82 21.92 19.02
C ALA A 158 -13.31 20.48 19.18
N MET A 159 -13.92 19.70 20.08
CA MET A 159 -13.59 18.28 20.27
C MET A 159 -13.86 17.46 19.01
N SER A 160 -14.97 17.72 18.31
CA SER A 160 -15.30 17.04 17.05
C SER A 160 -14.29 17.35 15.95
N LEU A 161 -13.78 18.59 15.90
CA LEU A 161 -12.73 18.99 14.95
C LEU A 161 -11.42 18.24 15.23
N GLY A 162 -11.00 18.18 16.49
CA GLY A 162 -9.83 17.39 16.90
C GLY A 162 -9.99 15.90 16.59
N LEU A 163 -11.15 15.32 16.93
CA LEU A 163 -11.44 13.91 16.67
C LEU A 163 -11.45 13.58 15.16
N THR A 164 -11.99 14.48 14.33
CA THR A 164 -11.97 14.33 12.87
C THR A 164 -10.54 14.24 12.34
N SER A 165 -9.63 15.09 12.84
CA SER A 165 -8.21 15.06 12.44
C SER A 165 -7.54 13.75 12.86
N VAL A 166 -7.78 13.26 14.08
CA VAL A 166 -7.23 11.98 14.57
C VAL A 166 -7.76 10.81 13.73
N LEU A 167 -9.06 10.76 13.46
CA LEU A 167 -9.67 9.72 12.64
C LEU A 167 -9.11 9.75 11.22
N LYS A 168 -8.96 10.93 10.62
CA LYS A 168 -8.34 11.09 9.30
C LYS A 168 -6.92 10.51 9.28
N SER A 169 -6.06 10.92 10.22
CA SER A 169 -4.69 10.41 10.31
C SER A 169 -4.65 8.90 10.51
N PHE A 170 -5.55 8.35 11.32
CA PHE A 170 -5.66 6.91 11.53
C PHE A 170 -6.03 6.18 10.23
N PHE A 171 -7.09 6.60 9.54
CA PHE A 171 -7.52 5.96 8.29
C PHE A 171 -6.47 6.08 7.18
N ASP A 172 -5.80 7.23 7.07
CA ASP A 172 -4.73 7.46 6.12
C ASP A 172 -3.54 6.52 6.36
N THR A 173 -3.16 6.34 7.63
CA THR A 173 -2.10 5.42 8.04
C THR A 173 -2.48 3.97 7.73
N GLN A 174 -3.72 3.56 8.06
CA GLN A 174 -4.21 2.20 7.77
C GLN A 174 -4.26 1.92 6.26
N TYR A 175 -4.74 2.89 5.47
CA TYR A 175 -4.75 2.81 4.02
C TYR A 175 -3.33 2.62 3.47
N SER A 176 -2.39 3.47 3.90
CA SER A 176 -1.00 3.44 3.46
C SER A 176 -0.30 2.13 3.83
N PHE A 177 -0.56 1.62 5.04
CA PHE A 177 -0.02 0.34 5.50
C PHE A 177 -0.57 -0.83 4.67
N HIS A 178 -1.89 -0.93 4.52
CA HIS A 178 -2.49 -2.03 3.77
C HIS A 178 -2.16 -1.99 2.28
N LEU A 179 -2.04 -0.79 1.68
CA LEU A 179 -1.58 -0.63 0.32
C LEU A 179 -0.13 -1.09 0.18
N SER A 180 0.76 -0.69 1.08
CA SER A 180 2.15 -1.15 1.12
C SER A 180 2.26 -2.67 1.27
N LYS A 181 1.44 -3.27 2.14
CA LYS A 181 1.33 -4.73 2.28
C LYS A 181 0.93 -5.41 0.97
N LEU A 182 -0.10 -4.90 0.30
CA LEU A 182 -0.56 -5.44 -0.99
C LEU A 182 0.54 -5.32 -2.06
N LYS A 183 1.22 -4.17 -2.11
CA LYS A 183 2.33 -3.89 -3.02
C LYS A 183 3.47 -4.89 -2.84
N LEU A 184 3.86 -5.18 -1.60
CA LEU A 184 4.91 -6.16 -1.31
C LEU A 184 4.53 -7.56 -1.79
N LYS A 185 3.29 -8.00 -1.55
CA LYS A 185 2.79 -9.30 -2.05
C LYS A 185 2.81 -9.38 -3.57
N LEU A 186 2.36 -8.32 -4.23
CA LEU A 186 2.36 -8.25 -5.69
C LEU A 186 3.79 -8.27 -6.25
N ARG A 187 4.71 -7.49 -5.65
CA ARG A 187 6.12 -7.47 -6.04
C ARG A 187 6.76 -8.85 -5.91
N SER A 188 6.57 -9.50 -4.76
CA SER A 188 7.08 -10.85 -4.51
C SER A 188 6.52 -11.84 -5.54
N GLY A 189 5.20 -11.84 -5.78
CA GLY A 189 4.58 -12.71 -6.76
C GLY A 189 5.11 -12.52 -8.19
N ILE A 190 5.24 -11.27 -8.65
CA ILE A 190 5.78 -10.95 -9.98
C ILE A 190 7.23 -11.43 -10.08
N MET A 191 8.06 -11.12 -9.09
CA MET A 191 9.47 -11.51 -9.08
C MET A 191 9.64 -13.03 -9.12
N THR A 192 8.87 -13.78 -8.32
CA THR A 192 8.95 -15.24 -8.31
C THR A 192 8.45 -15.86 -9.63
N VAL A 193 7.40 -15.30 -10.25
CA VAL A 193 6.93 -15.77 -11.56
C VAL A 193 7.96 -15.54 -12.66
N ILE A 194 8.61 -14.37 -12.69
CA ILE A 194 9.69 -14.08 -13.65
C ILE A 194 10.85 -15.05 -13.43
N TYR A 195 11.29 -15.21 -12.17
CA TYR A 195 12.39 -16.11 -11.82
C TYR A 195 12.11 -17.56 -12.26
N GLN A 196 10.94 -18.10 -11.94
CA GLN A 196 10.56 -19.44 -12.37
C GLN A 196 10.48 -19.57 -13.89
N LYS A 197 9.98 -18.54 -14.59
CA LYS A 197 9.96 -18.54 -16.05
C LYS A 197 11.38 -18.63 -16.60
N CYS A 198 12.34 -17.89 -16.03
CA CYS A 198 13.75 -17.97 -16.42
C CYS A 198 14.37 -19.36 -16.19
N LEU A 199 13.92 -20.10 -15.16
CA LEU A 199 14.40 -21.46 -14.88
C LEU A 199 13.80 -22.54 -15.82
N HIS A 200 12.63 -22.29 -16.41
CA HIS A 200 11.91 -23.28 -17.23
C HIS A 200 11.98 -23.04 -18.74
N ILE A 201 12.47 -21.88 -19.20
CA ILE A 201 12.64 -21.61 -20.64
C ILE A 201 13.85 -22.37 -21.19
N ASN A 202 13.79 -22.71 -22.48
CA ASN A 202 14.92 -23.34 -23.15
C ASN A 202 16.09 -22.34 -23.32
N LEU A 203 17.30 -22.86 -23.55
CA LEU A 203 18.50 -22.03 -23.62
C LEU A 203 18.46 -21.01 -24.77
N ALA A 204 17.84 -21.36 -25.90
CA ALA A 204 17.73 -20.49 -27.08
C ALA A 204 16.78 -19.30 -26.87
N GLU A 205 15.73 -19.46 -26.06
CA GLU A 205 14.85 -18.37 -25.64
C GLU A 205 15.49 -17.55 -24.52
N ARG A 206 16.18 -18.19 -23.57
CA ARG A 206 16.93 -17.50 -22.51
C ARG A 206 18.03 -16.60 -23.07
N SER A 207 18.77 -17.07 -24.06
CA SER A 207 19.88 -16.32 -24.67
C SER A 207 19.44 -15.07 -25.44
N LYS A 208 18.12 -14.89 -25.68
CA LYS A 208 17.58 -13.64 -26.25
C LYS A 208 17.61 -12.48 -25.25
N PHE A 209 17.72 -12.77 -23.96
CA PHE A 209 17.74 -11.78 -22.90
C PHE A 209 19.10 -11.83 -22.18
N SER A 210 19.70 -10.66 -22.00
CA SER A 210 20.89 -10.49 -21.16
C SER A 210 20.56 -10.70 -19.69
N GLU A 211 21.55 -11.12 -18.90
CA GLU A 211 21.41 -11.23 -17.45
C GLU A 211 21.00 -9.91 -16.80
N GLY A 212 21.51 -8.78 -17.32
CA GLY A 212 21.12 -7.44 -16.87
C GLY A 212 19.67 -7.07 -17.20
N GLU A 213 19.12 -7.55 -18.32
CA GLU A 213 17.71 -7.34 -18.68
C GLU A 213 16.79 -8.13 -17.75
N ILE A 214 17.14 -9.39 -17.46
CA ILE A 214 16.38 -10.23 -16.51
C ILE A 214 16.40 -9.61 -15.10
N GLN A 215 17.55 -9.11 -14.65
CA GLN A 215 17.66 -8.40 -13.38
C GLN A 215 16.79 -7.13 -13.37
N THR A 216 16.73 -6.41 -14.49
CA THR A 216 15.87 -5.22 -14.65
C THR A 216 14.39 -5.59 -14.52
N PHE A 217 13.94 -6.69 -15.17
CA PHE A 217 12.57 -7.17 -15.06
C PHE A 217 12.20 -7.55 -13.62
N MET A 218 13.08 -8.26 -12.90
CA MET A 218 12.83 -8.71 -11.52
C MET A 218 12.88 -7.59 -10.48
N SER A 219 13.57 -6.48 -10.77
CA SER A 219 13.77 -5.38 -9.83
C SER A 219 13.00 -4.12 -10.24
N ILE A 220 13.50 -3.40 -11.24
CA ILE A 220 13.03 -2.08 -11.66
C ILE A 220 11.60 -2.16 -12.20
N ASP A 221 11.32 -3.08 -13.12
CA ASP A 221 10.00 -3.12 -13.77
C ASP A 221 8.91 -3.71 -12.87
N ALA A 222 9.27 -4.69 -12.03
CA ALA A 222 8.38 -5.17 -10.97
C ALA A 222 8.00 -4.04 -10.00
N ASP A 223 8.97 -3.23 -9.56
CA ASP A 223 8.72 -2.11 -8.65
C ASP A 223 7.84 -1.03 -9.32
N ARG A 224 8.15 -0.65 -10.57
CA ARG A 224 7.32 0.27 -11.36
C ARG A 224 5.88 -0.23 -11.48
N THR A 225 5.68 -1.50 -11.82
CA THR A 225 4.35 -2.12 -11.95
C THR A 225 3.55 -2.00 -10.66
N VAL A 226 4.19 -2.29 -9.54
CA VAL A 226 3.57 -2.23 -8.21
C VAL A 226 3.29 -0.78 -7.77
N ASN A 227 4.12 0.17 -8.18
CA ASN A 227 3.92 1.58 -7.89
C ASN A 227 2.73 2.20 -8.65
N LEU A 228 2.31 1.64 -9.80
CA LEU A 228 1.07 2.05 -10.47
C LEU A 228 -0.17 1.89 -9.58
N CYS A 229 -0.15 0.98 -8.61
CA CYS A 229 -1.22 0.82 -7.63
C CYS A 229 -1.44 2.06 -6.75
N ASN A 230 -0.40 2.89 -6.52
CA ASN A 230 -0.59 4.16 -5.83
C ASN A 230 -1.39 5.12 -6.73
N SER A 231 -0.91 5.31 -7.96
CA SER A 231 -1.43 6.29 -8.90
C SER A 231 -2.88 6.02 -9.30
N PHE A 232 -3.31 4.76 -9.39
CA PHE A 232 -4.68 4.46 -9.84
C PHE A 232 -5.74 4.96 -8.87
N HIS A 233 -5.52 4.86 -7.56
CA HIS A 233 -6.49 5.41 -6.59
C HIS A 233 -6.46 6.94 -6.54
N ASP A 234 -5.30 7.56 -6.74
CA ASP A 234 -5.18 9.01 -6.81
C ASP A 234 -5.80 9.57 -8.10
N PHE A 235 -5.71 8.84 -9.21
CA PHE A 235 -6.22 9.25 -10.51
C PHE A 235 -7.72 9.59 -10.49
N TRP A 236 -8.55 8.80 -9.81
CA TRP A 236 -9.98 9.09 -9.70
C TRP A 236 -10.35 9.88 -8.44
N SER A 237 -9.58 9.75 -7.35
CA SER A 237 -9.85 10.48 -6.10
C SER A 237 -9.54 11.98 -6.24
N LEU A 238 -8.43 12.35 -6.89
CA LEU A 238 -8.04 13.77 -7.02
C LEU A 238 -9.08 14.64 -7.74
N PRO A 239 -9.64 14.25 -8.91
CA PRO A 239 -10.70 15.02 -9.55
C PRO A 239 -11.94 15.17 -8.67
N LEU A 240 -12.33 14.11 -7.96
CA LEU A 240 -13.45 14.15 -7.02
C LEU A 240 -13.15 15.12 -5.86
N GLN A 241 -11.93 15.04 -5.32
CA GLN A 241 -11.49 15.89 -4.22
C GLN A 241 -11.50 17.37 -4.62
N ILE A 242 -10.99 17.68 -5.83
CA ILE A 242 -11.01 19.03 -6.40
C ILE A 242 -12.46 19.50 -6.58
N GLY A 243 -13.33 18.67 -7.16
CA GLY A 243 -14.74 19.01 -7.38
C GLY A 243 -15.46 19.35 -6.06
N VAL A 244 -15.31 18.50 -5.04
CA VAL A 244 -15.92 18.73 -3.72
C VAL A 244 -15.31 19.97 -3.04
N ALA A 245 -13.99 20.16 -3.11
CA ALA A 245 -13.34 21.35 -2.56
C ALA A 245 -13.84 22.64 -3.21
N LEU A 246 -13.96 22.68 -4.54
CA LEU A 246 -14.50 23.82 -5.27
C LEU A 246 -15.96 24.08 -4.92
N TYR A 247 -16.77 23.03 -4.79
CA TYR A 247 -18.16 23.14 -4.34
C TYR A 247 -18.24 23.73 -2.93
N LEU A 248 -17.42 23.25 -1.98
CA LEU A 248 -17.37 23.79 -0.62
C LEU A 248 -16.92 25.25 -0.59
N LEU A 249 -15.94 25.63 -1.39
CA LEU A 249 -15.52 27.03 -1.55
C LEU A 249 -16.65 27.89 -2.10
N TYR A 250 -17.36 27.45 -3.13
CA TYR A 250 -18.52 28.16 -3.65
C TYR A 250 -19.61 28.34 -2.58
N VAL A 251 -19.88 27.31 -1.78
CA VAL A 251 -20.87 27.43 -0.69
C VAL A 251 -20.44 28.44 0.38
N GLN A 252 -19.15 28.47 0.72
CA GLN A 252 -18.62 29.31 1.80
C GLN A 252 -18.39 30.78 1.41
N VAL A 253 -17.82 31.03 0.23
CA VAL A 253 -17.41 32.37 -0.22
C VAL A 253 -18.05 32.82 -1.53
N LYS A 254 -19.03 32.07 -2.05
CA LYS A 254 -19.76 32.38 -3.31
C LYS A 254 -18.79 32.60 -4.45
N PHE A 255 -18.96 33.65 -5.27
CA PHE A 255 -18.14 33.93 -6.43
C PHE A 255 -16.71 34.42 -6.09
N ALA A 256 -16.40 34.72 -4.83
CA ALA A 256 -15.07 35.16 -4.45
C ALA A 256 -13.99 34.10 -4.71
N PHE A 257 -14.31 32.80 -4.71
CA PHE A 257 -13.35 31.73 -5.02
C PHE A 257 -12.80 31.78 -6.46
N VAL A 258 -13.52 32.44 -7.40
CA VAL A 258 -13.12 32.53 -8.82
C VAL A 258 -11.79 33.29 -8.96
N SER A 259 -11.55 34.31 -8.13
CA SER A 259 -10.27 35.02 -8.13
C SER A 259 -9.11 34.11 -7.70
N GLY A 260 -9.35 33.24 -6.71
CA GLY A 260 -8.38 32.21 -6.30
C GLY A 260 -8.07 31.20 -7.40
N ILE A 261 -9.08 30.78 -8.16
CA ILE A 261 -8.89 29.92 -9.35
C ILE A 261 -8.06 30.65 -10.41
N ALA A 262 -8.38 31.91 -10.70
CA ALA A 262 -7.65 32.71 -11.68
C ALA A 262 -6.16 32.85 -11.32
N ILE A 263 -5.87 33.13 -10.04
CA ILE A 263 -4.50 33.19 -9.52
C ILE A 263 -3.81 31.81 -9.65
N THR A 264 -4.51 30.73 -9.32
CA THR A 264 -3.97 29.36 -9.43
C THR A 264 -3.63 29.01 -10.88
N ILE A 265 -4.48 29.36 -11.84
CA ILE A 265 -4.24 29.17 -13.28
C ILE A 265 -3.04 29.99 -13.74
N LEU A 266 -2.92 31.24 -13.28
CA LEU A 266 -1.76 32.10 -13.57
C LEU A 266 -0.46 31.53 -12.98
N LEU A 267 -0.53 30.76 -11.91
CA LEU A 267 0.63 30.10 -11.29
C LEU A 267 1.16 28.92 -12.12
N ILE A 268 0.33 28.30 -12.97
CA ILE A 268 0.72 27.17 -13.83
C ILE A 268 1.87 27.54 -14.78
N PRO A 269 1.80 28.62 -15.60
CA PRO A 269 2.91 29.01 -16.48
C PRO A 269 4.16 29.42 -15.69
N VAL A 270 4.00 30.03 -14.51
CA VAL A 270 5.13 30.39 -13.63
C VAL A 270 5.86 29.13 -13.16
N ASN A 271 5.12 28.13 -12.66
CA ASN A 271 5.68 26.83 -12.26
C ASN A 271 6.36 26.12 -13.44
N LYS A 272 5.78 26.20 -14.65
CA LYS A 272 6.39 25.66 -15.87
C LYS A 272 7.71 26.35 -16.22
N TRP A 273 7.78 27.67 -16.08
CA TRP A 273 8.99 28.44 -16.32
C TRP A 273 10.10 28.09 -15.33
N ILE A 274 9.77 28.05 -14.03
CA ILE A 274 10.70 27.61 -12.97
C ILE A 274 11.19 26.19 -13.22
N SER A 275 10.29 25.26 -13.58
CA SER A 275 10.66 23.87 -13.89
C SER A 275 11.66 23.77 -15.04
N LYS A 276 11.49 24.57 -16.11
CA LYS A 276 12.45 24.63 -17.21
C LYS A 276 13.82 25.15 -16.77
N LEU A 277 13.85 26.13 -15.89
CA LEU A 277 15.11 26.67 -15.34
C LEU A 277 15.85 25.60 -14.53
N ILE A 278 15.13 24.88 -13.65
CA ILE A 278 15.67 23.77 -12.86
C ILE A 278 16.22 22.67 -13.79
N LEU A 279 15.48 22.29 -14.84
CA LEU A 279 15.92 21.29 -15.80
C LEU A 279 17.22 21.70 -16.51
N SER A 280 17.31 22.94 -16.99
CA SER A 280 18.53 23.45 -17.63
C SER A 280 19.71 23.49 -16.66
N ALA A 281 19.49 23.89 -15.41
CA ALA A 281 20.53 23.88 -14.38
C ALA A 281 20.99 22.45 -14.05
N THR A 282 20.06 21.51 -13.95
CA THR A 282 20.34 20.08 -13.72
C THR A 282 21.14 19.49 -14.87
N GLU A 283 20.78 19.80 -16.11
CA GLU A 283 21.52 19.35 -17.30
C GLU A 283 22.98 19.85 -17.29
N LYS A 284 23.18 21.14 -16.97
CA LYS A 284 24.53 21.72 -16.85
C LYS A 284 25.35 21.05 -15.74
N MET A 285 24.74 20.80 -14.59
CA MET A 285 25.37 20.10 -13.47
C MET A 285 25.79 18.67 -13.88
N MET A 286 24.94 17.93 -14.58
CA MET A 286 25.25 16.58 -15.04
C MET A 286 26.42 16.59 -16.04
N LYS A 287 26.44 17.53 -17.01
CA LYS A 287 27.57 17.68 -17.95
C LYS A 287 28.90 17.93 -17.23
N GLN A 288 28.92 18.82 -16.24
CA GLN A 288 30.14 19.10 -15.46
C GLN A 288 30.57 17.90 -14.62
N LYS A 289 29.63 17.12 -14.09
CA LYS A 289 29.92 15.89 -13.36
C LYS A 289 30.53 14.84 -14.30
N ASP A 290 29.97 14.69 -15.50
CA ASP A 290 30.47 13.75 -16.51
C ASP A 290 31.89 14.15 -16.96
N GLU A 291 32.14 15.42 -17.30
CA GLU A 291 33.48 15.92 -17.66
C GLU A 291 34.53 15.66 -16.57
N ARG A 292 34.15 15.73 -15.29
CA ARG A 292 35.05 15.40 -14.17
C ARG A 292 35.39 13.91 -14.09
N TYR A 293 34.48 13.01 -14.46
CA TYR A 293 34.74 11.57 -14.45
C TYR A 293 35.69 11.11 -15.57
N TYR A 294 35.80 11.88 -16.66
CA TYR A 294 36.66 11.55 -17.81
C TYR A 294 38.06 12.22 -17.80
N ARG A 295 38.37 13.08 -16.82
CA ARG A 295 39.72 13.62 -16.57
C ARG A 295 40.44 12.79 -15.51
#